data_AF-K7YZ40-F1
#
_entry.id   AF-K7YZ40-F1
#
_cell.length_a   1.000
_cell.length_b   1.000
_cell.length_c   1.000
_cell.angle_alpha   90.00
_cell.angle_beta   90.00
_cell.angle_gamma   90.00
#
_symmetry.space_group_name_H-M   'P 1'
#
loop_
_entity.id
_entity.type
_entity.pdbx_description
1 polymer ?
#
loop_
_entity_poly.entity_id
_entity_poly.type
_entity_poly.pdbx_seq_one_letter_code
_entity_poly.pdbx_strand_id
1 'polypeptide(L)'
;MRVNWSQYADIYLRNTGYEPLYVRGVYISGAAFWAWSQCPNYLYPGQSCLTRVEFRPWYEGYFSGALRFAFPNGSIVVELYGWGVRW
;
A
#
# COMPACT_ATOMS: atom_id res chain seq x y z
N MET A 1 -16.99 -2.89 2.03
CA MET A 1 -16.69 -4.31 1.75
C MET A 1 -17.47 -5.21 2.70
N ARG A 2 -17.99 -6.36 2.23
CA ARG A 2 -18.66 -7.34 3.10
C ARG A 2 -17.67 -7.92 4.10
N VAL A 3 -18.09 -8.12 5.35
CA VAL A 3 -17.26 -8.75 6.39
C VAL A 3 -16.75 -10.13 5.92
N ASN A 4 -15.48 -10.40 6.22
CA ASN A 4 -14.70 -11.59 5.84
C ASN A 4 -14.39 -11.76 4.35
N TRP A 5 -14.77 -10.81 3.50
CA TRP A 5 -14.43 -10.79 2.08
C TRP A 5 -13.32 -9.79 1.78
N SER A 6 -12.55 -10.07 0.73
CA SER A 6 -11.40 -9.27 0.32
C SER A 6 -11.72 -8.33 -0.83
N GLN A 7 -11.36 -7.06 -0.68
CA GLN A 7 -11.29 -6.08 -1.76
C GLN A 7 -9.83 -5.73 -2.00
N TYR A 8 -9.44 -5.53 -3.26
CA TYR A 8 -8.07 -5.20 -3.63
C TYR A 8 -7.97 -3.82 -4.26
N ALA A 9 -6.85 -3.15 -4.03
CA ALA A 9 -6.45 -1.92 -4.70
C ALA A 9 -5.00 -2.02 -5.16
N ASP A 10 -4.73 -1.60 -6.39
CA ASP A 10 -3.40 -1.60 -6.98
C ASP A 10 -2.81 -0.18 -6.92
N ILE A 11 -1.66 -0.03 -6.26
CA ILE A 11 -0.97 1.24 -6.05
C ILE A 11 0.38 1.20 -6.76
N TYR A 12 0.67 2.20 -7.58
CA TYR A 12 1.91 2.29 -8.35
C TYR A 12 2.83 3.37 -7.77
N LEU A 13 4.05 2.98 -7.42
CA LEU A 13 5.15 3.91 -7.19
C LEU A 13 5.94 4.06 -8.48
N ARG A 14 6.07 5.30 -8.97
CA ARG A 14 6.83 5.63 -10.17
C ARG A 14 8.02 6.51 -9.82
N ASN A 15 9.20 6.16 -10.32
CA ASN A 15 10.35 7.05 -10.27
C ASN A 15 10.27 8.06 -11.43
N THR A 16 9.98 9.32 -11.10
CA THR A 16 9.90 10.44 -12.05
C THR A 16 11.18 11.28 -12.11
N GLY A 17 12.19 10.94 -11.31
CA GLY A 17 13.50 11.60 -11.31
C GLY A 17 14.45 11.04 -12.37
N TYR A 18 15.67 11.57 -12.37
CA TYR A 18 16.75 11.19 -13.30
C TYR A 18 17.77 10.20 -12.72
N GLU A 19 17.66 9.88 -11.42
CA GLU A 19 18.56 8.96 -10.72
C GLU A 19 17.77 7.75 -10.15
N PRO A 20 18.43 6.60 -9.89
CA PRO A 20 17.78 5.45 -9.25
C PRO A 20 17.21 5.80 -7.87
N LEU A 21 15.93 5.49 -7.65
CA LEU A 21 15.27 5.65 -6.37
C LEU A 21 15.53 4.41 -5.51
N TYR A 22 16.25 4.56 -4.40
CA TYR A 22 16.45 3.48 -3.43
C TYR A 22 15.23 3.36 -2.49
N VAL A 23 14.43 2.31 -2.69
CA VAL A 23 13.29 1.93 -1.86
C VAL A 23 13.81 1.05 -0.72
N ARG A 24 13.83 1.59 0.50
CA ARG A 24 14.26 0.84 1.70
C ARG A 24 13.27 -0.24 2.11
N GLY A 25 11.99 -0.03 1.80
CA GLY A 25 10.96 -0.99 2.11
C GLY A 25 9.56 -0.42 1.91
N VAL A 26 8.59 -1.33 1.86
CA VAL A 26 7.16 -1.02 1.80
C VAL A 26 6.50 -1.63 3.01
N TYR A 27 5.82 -0.79 3.79
CA TYR A 27 5.23 -1.16 5.08
C TYR A 27 3.75 -0.86 5.08
N ILE A 28 2.95 -1.71 5.70
CA ILE A 28 1.52 -1.47 5.90
C ILE A 28 1.17 -1.48 7.37
N SER A 29 0.23 -0.62 7.75
CA SER A 29 -0.34 -0.52 9.09
C SER A 29 -1.86 -0.36 9.03
N GLY A 30 -2.52 -0.56 10.18
CA GLY A 30 -3.98 -0.56 10.28
C GLY A 30 -4.55 -1.97 10.30
N ALA A 31 -5.62 -2.17 11.06
CA ALA A 31 -6.31 -3.45 11.11
C ALA A 31 -7.02 -3.73 9.77
N ALA A 32 -7.18 -5.00 9.42
CA ALA A 32 -7.85 -5.45 8.21
C ALA A 32 -7.16 -5.09 6.87
N PHE A 33 -5.92 -4.61 6.89
CA PHE A 33 -5.13 -4.30 5.70
C PHE A 33 -3.89 -5.20 5.57
N TRP A 34 -3.62 -5.69 4.35
CA TRP A 34 -2.39 -6.39 3.96
C TRP A 34 -1.87 -5.85 2.65
N ALA A 35 -0.57 -5.98 2.41
CA ALA A 35 0.05 -5.55 1.16
C ALA A 35 1.08 -6.54 0.65
N TRP A 36 1.10 -6.69 -0.67
CA TRP A 36 2.15 -7.39 -1.41
C TRP A 36 2.78 -6.41 -2.40
N SER A 37 4.05 -6.09 -2.15
CA SER A 37 4.81 -5.17 -3.00
C SER A 37 5.75 -5.92 -3.92
N GLN A 38 5.76 -5.51 -5.20
CA GLN A 38 6.74 -5.93 -6.20
C GLN A 38 7.84 -4.86 -6.38
N CYS A 39 7.93 -3.88 -5.47
CA CYS A 39 8.93 -2.83 -5.56
C CYS A 39 10.33 -3.38 -5.27
N PRO A 40 11.28 -3.25 -6.22
CA PRO A 40 12.66 -3.62 -5.98
C PRO A 40 13.32 -2.62 -5.02
N ASN A 41 14.48 -2.99 -4.48
CA ASN A 41 15.31 -2.07 -3.72
C ASN A 41 15.71 -0.83 -4.54
N TYR A 42 15.94 -0.96 -5.85
CA TYR A 42 16.24 0.16 -6.73
C TYR A 42 15.23 0.24 -7.87
N LEU A 43 14.51 1.36 -7.93
CA LEU A 43 13.60 1.68 -9.03
C LEU A 43 14.28 2.71 -9.94
N TYR A 44 14.69 2.30 -11.13
CA TYR A 44 15.42 3.17 -12.07
C TYR A 44 14.52 4.26 -12.67
N PRO A 45 15.10 5.34 -13.23
CA PRO A 45 14.35 6.42 -13.86
C PRO A 45 13.29 5.93 -14.84
N GLY A 46 12.06 6.46 -14.72
CA GLY A 46 10.92 6.11 -15.57
C GLY A 46 10.24 4.78 -15.22
N GLN A 47 10.85 3.92 -14.40
CA GLN A 47 10.23 2.67 -13.97
C GLN A 47 9.11 2.90 -12.96
N SER A 48 8.18 1.94 -12.92
CA SER A 48 7.13 1.86 -11.92
C SER A 48 7.11 0.48 -11.30
N CYS A 49 6.73 0.40 -10.03
CA CYS A 49 6.46 -0.86 -9.35
C CYS A 49 5.05 -0.86 -8.75
N LEU A 50 4.46 -2.06 -8.72
CA LEU A 50 3.13 -2.29 -8.19
C LEU A 50 3.20 -2.73 -6.73
N THR A 51 2.30 -2.19 -5.90
CA THR A 51 1.94 -2.75 -4.61
C THR A 51 0.44 -2.99 -4.57
N ARG A 52 0.05 -4.25 -4.38
CA ARG A 52 -1.35 -4.64 -4.20
C ARG A 52 -1.71 -4.61 -2.73
N VAL A 53 -2.72 -3.82 -2.38
CA VAL A 53 -3.31 -3.74 -1.04
C VAL A 53 -4.58 -4.57 -1.02
N GLU A 54 -4.74 -5.38 0.03
CA GLU A 54 -5.98 -6.07 0.37
C GLU A 54 -6.62 -5.42 1.58
N PHE A 55 -7.92 -5.17 1.48
CA PHE A 55 -8.78 -4.83 2.60
C PHE A 55 -9.76 -5.98 2.87
N ARG A 56 -9.68 -6.57 4.06
CA ARG A 56 -10.56 -7.68 4.49
C ARG A 56 -11.05 -7.44 5.93
N PRO A 57 -12.17 -6.72 6.13
CA PRO A 57 -12.70 -6.42 7.45
C PRO A 57 -13.30 -7.66 8.11
N TRP A 58 -12.99 -7.92 9.37
CA TRP A 58 -13.53 -9.06 10.14
C TRP A 58 -14.80 -8.75 10.93
N TYR A 59 -15.13 -7.48 11.08
CA TYR A 59 -16.34 -6.99 11.72
C TYR A 59 -16.84 -5.74 10.99
N GLU A 60 -18.10 -5.39 11.25
CA GLU A 60 -18.70 -4.18 10.71
C GLU A 60 -18.11 -2.93 11.37
N GLY A 61 -17.87 -1.89 10.57
CA GLY A 61 -17.32 -0.64 11.08
C GLY A 61 -16.30 -0.01 10.13
N TYR A 62 -15.78 1.13 10.56
CA TYR A 62 -14.73 1.88 9.86
C TYR A 62 -13.34 1.36 10.24
N PHE A 63 -12.47 1.23 9.24
CA PHE A 63 -11.08 0.88 9.39
C PHE A 63 -10.21 1.93 8.71
N SER A 64 -9.12 2.30 9.36
CA SER A 64 -8.08 3.18 8.80
C SER A 64 -6.70 2.53 8.94
N GLY A 65 -5.82 2.88 8.02
CA GLY A 65 -4.46 2.38 7.96
C GLY A 65 -3.57 3.24 7.09
N ALA A 66 -2.35 2.78 6.84
CA ALA A 66 -1.44 3.47 5.94
C ALA A 66 -0.53 2.49 5.20
N LEU A 67 -0.30 2.76 3.92
CA LEU A 67 0.78 2.15 3.14
C LEU A 67 1.93 3.14 3.05
N ARG A 68 3.13 2.74 3.49
CA ARG A 68 4.33 3.58 3.51
C ARG A 68 5.42 3.01 2.62
N PHE A 69 5.83 3.80 1.63
CA PHE A 69 7.05 3.59 0.87
C PHE A 69 8.19 4.35 1.58
N ALA A 70 9.17 3.63 2.09
CA ALA A 70 10.29 4.21 2.82
C ALA A 70 11.52 4.37 1.94
N PHE A 71 12.23 5.48 2.11
CA PHE A 71 13.48 5.81 1.45
C PHE A 71 14.53 6.18 2.51
N PRO A 72 15.82 6.37 2.17
CA PRO A 72 16.83 6.81 3.13
C PRO A 72 16.47 8.09 3.87
N ASN A 73 15.95 9.08 3.14
CA ASN A 73 15.78 10.45 3.62
C ASN A 73 14.30 10.88 3.70
N GLY A 74 13.37 9.92 3.70
CA GLY A 74 11.94 10.26 3.74
C GLY A 74 11.03 9.08 3.47
N SER A 75 9.74 9.37 3.31
CA SER A 75 8.75 8.39 2.89
C SER A 75 7.57 9.04 2.18
N ILE A 76 6.95 8.26 1.28
CA ILE A 76 5.61 8.54 0.77
C ILE A 76 4.63 7.69 1.58
N VAL A 77 3.55 8.31 2.03
CA VAL A 77 2.48 7.66 2.79
C VAL A 77 1.18 7.79 2.03
N VAL A 78 0.49 6.67 1.86
CA VAL A 78 -0.87 6.60 1.32
C VAL A 78 -1.79 6.22 2.47
N GLU A 79 -2.70 7.12 2.82
CA GLU A 79 -3.73 6.84 3.84
C GLU A 79 -4.77 5.88 3.25
N LEU A 80 -5.13 4.87 4.04
CA LEU A 80 -6.10 3.85 3.66
C LEU A 80 -7.33 3.99 4.55
N TYR A 81 -8.49 3.81 3.95
CA TYR A 81 -9.76 3.76 4.65
C TYR A 81 -10.70 2.73 4.02
N GLY A 82 -11.60 2.18 4.83
CA GLY A 82 -12.60 1.23 4.35
C GLY A 82 -13.68 0.96 5.38
N TRP A 83 -14.84 0.51 4.93
CA TRP A 83 -15.94 0.08 5.79
C TRP A 83 -16.21 -1.41 5.61
N GLY A 84 -16.24 -2.14 6.73
CA GLY A 84 -16.87 -3.46 6.81
C GLY A 84 -18.38 -3.28 7.00
N VAL A 85 -19.19 -3.98 6.20
CA VAL A 85 -20.65 -3.97 6.32
C VAL A 85 -21.18 -5.40 6.42
N ARG A 86 -22.21 -5.60 7.26
CA ARG A 86 -22.84 -6.90 7.46
C ARG A 86 -24.11 -6.96 6.62
N TRP A 87 -24.08 -7.76 5.56
CA TRP A 87 -25.26 -8.13 4.77
C TRP A 87 -25.30 -9.66 4.62
#